data_AF-A0AAN7PBU7-F1
#
_entry.id   AF-A0AAN7PBU7-F1
#
_cell.length_a   1.000
_cell.length_b   1.000
_cell.length_c   1.000
_cell.angle_alpha   90.00
_cell.angle_beta   90.00
_cell.angle_gamma   90.00
#
_symmetry.space_group_name_H-M   'P 1'
#
loop_
_entity.id
_entity.type
_entity.pdbx_description
1 polymer ?
#
loop_
_entity_poly.entity_id
_entity_poly.type
_entity_poly.pdbx_seq_one_letter_code
_entity_poly.pdbx_strand_id
1 'polypeptide(L)'
;MFTAEQDTIIVMAHFRSGTRNPDGTWSYSLQSCIDQFNEYFPEANFTYDAFRQRKQVLVNRFLNKNCICKGKPTGRPTVLTAPVVEDIRNRIEQSPNKSVAKLSAATGLLRPSILMTKKI
;
A
#
# COMPACT_ATOMS: atom_id res chain seq x y z
N MET A 1 -7.06 9.90 11.04
CA MET A 1 -6.16 9.00 10.29
C MET A 1 -5.03 8.62 11.23
N PHE A 2 -4.76 7.32 11.42
CA PHE A 2 -3.70 6.88 12.34
C PHE A 2 -2.30 7.16 11.78
N THR A 3 -1.37 7.52 12.66
CA THR A 3 0.05 7.69 12.33
C THR A 3 0.76 6.34 12.20
N ALA A 4 1.97 6.33 11.63
CA ALA A 4 2.77 5.10 11.52
C ALA A 4 3.18 4.54 12.91
N GLU A 5 3.42 5.43 13.88
CA GLU A 5 3.72 5.05 15.25
C GLU A 5 2.50 4.43 15.93
N GLN A 6 1.33 5.06 15.77
CA GLN A 6 0.06 4.51 16.25
C GLN A 6 -0.25 3.14 15.62
N ASP A 7 -0.01 2.97 14.32
CA ASP A 7 -0.17 1.68 13.65
C ASP A 7 0.71 0.59 14.28
N THR A 8 1.94 0.94 14.65
CA THR A 8 2.89 0.03 15.30
C THR A 8 2.35 -0.43 16.66
N ILE A 9 1.89 0.51 17.48
CA ILE A 9 1.31 0.22 18.79
C ILE A 9 0.02 -0.60 18.66
N ILE A 10 -0.85 -0.33 17.68
CA ILE A 10 -2.07 -1.12 17.45
C ILE A 10 -1.74 -2.60 17.20
N VAL A 11 -0.71 -2.89 16.39
CA VAL A 11 -0.30 -4.28 16.12
C VAL A 11 0.31 -4.93 17.35
N MET A 12 1.18 -4.22 18.08
CA MET A 12 1.76 -4.74 19.33
C MET A 12 0.68 -5.03 20.37
N ALA A 13 -0.23 -4.09 20.61
CA ALA A 13 -1.33 -4.22 21.56
C ALA A 13 -2.26 -5.39 21.18
N HIS A 14 -2.50 -5.61 19.87
CA HIS A 14 -3.29 -6.75 19.40
C HIS A 14 -2.66 -8.07 19.84
N PHE A 15 -1.38 -8.30 19.57
CA PHE A 15 -0.73 -9.56 19.94
C PHE A 15 -0.55 -9.73 21.45
N ARG A 16 -0.31 -8.63 22.18
CA ARG A 16 -0.28 -8.64 23.65
C ARG A 16 -1.62 -8.97 24.30
N SER A 17 -2.74 -8.61 23.66
CA SER A 17 -4.08 -9.00 24.11
C SER A 17 -4.40 -10.50 23.88
N GLY A 18 -3.46 -11.25 23.30
CA GLY A 18 -3.61 -12.67 23.00
C GLY A 18 -3.68 -13.51 24.27
N THR A 19 -4.75 -14.28 24.43
CA THR A 19 -4.89 -15.31 25.45
C THR A 19 -4.97 -16.67 24.77
N ARG A 20 -4.20 -17.64 25.25
CA ARG A 20 -4.22 -19.00 24.72
C ARG A 20 -5.40 -19.77 25.32
N ASN A 21 -6.26 -20.30 24.46
CA ASN A 21 -7.41 -21.10 24.84
C ASN A 21 -6.98 -22.55 25.17
N PRO A 22 -7.82 -23.32 25.90
CA PRO A 22 -7.53 -24.73 26.23
C PRO A 22 -7.34 -25.65 25.02
N ASP A 23 -8.00 -25.34 23.90
CA ASP A 23 -7.87 -26.06 22.63
C ASP A 23 -6.58 -25.71 21.85
N GLY A 24 -5.73 -24.85 22.42
CA GLY A 24 -4.48 -24.41 21.81
C GLY A 24 -4.63 -23.23 20.82
N THR A 25 -5.85 -22.76 20.56
CA THR A 25 -6.09 -21.57 19.74
C THR A 25 -5.80 -20.27 20.50
N TRP A 26 -5.71 -19.14 19.78
CA TRP A 26 -5.49 -17.82 20.37
C TRP A 26 -6.73 -16.95 20.24
N SER A 27 -7.21 -16.42 21.36
CA SER A 27 -8.25 -15.39 21.42
C SER A 27 -7.61 -14.02 21.62
N TYR A 28 -8.12 -13.00 20.93
CA TYR A 28 -7.60 -11.63 21.05
C TYR A 28 -8.73 -10.67 21.40
N SER A 29 -8.55 -9.89 22.47
CA SER A 29 -9.54 -8.91 22.93
C SER A 29 -9.35 -7.56 22.22
N LEU A 30 -10.40 -7.08 21.54
CA LEU A 30 -10.39 -5.74 20.95
C LEU A 30 -10.37 -4.65 22.03
N GLN A 31 -11.10 -4.85 23.13
CA GLN A 31 -11.12 -3.88 24.22
C GLN A 31 -9.74 -3.74 24.88
N SER A 32 -9.09 -4.86 25.23
CA SER A 32 -7.73 -4.82 25.80
C SER A 32 -6.71 -4.19 24.85
N CYS A 33 -6.88 -4.40 23.54
CA CYS A 33 -6.07 -3.75 22.52
C CYS A 33 -6.28 -2.22 22.49
N ILE A 34 -7.52 -1.75 22.66
CA ILE A 34 -7.85 -0.33 22.77
C ILE A 34 -7.30 0.28 24.07
N ASP A 35 -7.47 -0.41 25.19
CA ASP A 35 -7.01 0.06 26.50
C ASP A 35 -5.48 0.26 26.49
N GLN A 36 -4.75 -0.74 26.00
CA GLN A 36 -3.29 -0.64 25.81
C GLN A 36 -2.92 0.48 24.83
N PHE A 37 -3.68 0.68 23.74
CA PHE A 37 -3.41 1.79 22.83
C PHE A 37 -3.57 3.16 23.51
N ASN A 38 -4.60 3.31 24.34
CA ASN A 38 -4.89 4.54 25.06
C ASN A 38 -3.84 4.84 26.16
N GLU A 39 -3.14 3.83 26.69
CA GLU A 39 -1.99 4.05 27.58
C GLU A 39 -0.85 4.81 26.87
N TYR A 40 -0.61 4.53 25.60
CA TYR A 40 0.43 5.21 24.81
C TYR A 40 -0.08 6.52 24.20
N PHE A 41 -1.36 6.59 23.83
CA PHE A 41 -1.95 7.75 23.15
C PHE A 41 -3.30 8.15 23.76
N PRO A 42 -3.32 8.70 24.99
CA PRO A 42 -4.57 9.05 25.68
C PRO A 42 -5.37 10.13 24.95
N GLU A 43 -4.69 11.02 24.22
CA GLU A 43 -5.30 12.12 23.45
C GLU A 43 -5.72 11.73 22.02
N ALA A 44 -5.56 10.45 21.64
CA ALA A 44 -5.91 10.00 20.31
C ALA A 44 -7.44 9.92 20.13
N ASN A 45 -7.98 10.79 19.30
CA ASN A 45 -9.40 10.78 18.95
C ASN A 45 -9.68 9.80 17.80
N PHE A 46 -10.41 8.72 18.10
CA PHE A 46 -10.86 7.73 17.12
C PHE A 46 -12.22 7.14 17.50
N THR A 47 -12.95 6.62 16.52
CA THR A 47 -14.16 5.83 16.77
C THR A 47 -13.81 4.35 16.90
N TYR A 48 -14.62 3.60 17.64
CA TYR A 48 -14.46 2.15 17.80
C TYR A 48 -14.37 1.43 16.45
N ASP A 49 -15.24 1.78 15.50
CA ASP A 49 -15.24 1.17 14.16
C ASP A 49 -13.99 1.50 13.36
N ALA A 50 -13.51 2.75 13.41
CA ALA A 50 -12.29 3.15 12.74
C ALA A 50 -11.07 2.38 13.27
N PHE A 51 -11.00 2.19 14.60
CA PHE A 51 -9.94 1.41 15.24
C PHE A 51 -10.02 -0.06 14.86
N ARG A 52 -11.21 -0.66 14.94
CA ARG A 52 -11.45 -2.08 14.57
C ARG A 52 -11.02 -2.36 13.14
N GLN A 53 -11.47 -1.54 12.19
CA GLN A 53 -11.11 -1.66 10.78
C GLN A 53 -9.60 -1.49 10.58
N ARG A 54 -9.00 -0.48 11.23
CA ARG A 54 -7.56 -0.23 11.11
C ARG A 54 -6.75 -1.42 11.61
N LYS A 55 -7.08 -1.93 12.79
CA LYS A 55 -6.46 -3.12 13.39
C LYS A 55 -6.53 -4.32 12.44
N GLN A 56 -7.71 -4.61 11.88
CA GLN A 56 -7.87 -5.72 10.93
C GLN A 56 -6.94 -5.60 9.73
N VAL A 57 -6.85 -4.41 9.13
CA VAL A 57 -5.95 -4.16 8.00
C VAL A 57 -4.48 -4.38 8.38
N LEU A 58 -4.06 -3.87 9.54
CA LEU A 58 -2.67 -3.96 9.98
C LEU A 58 -2.27 -5.39 10.33
N VAL A 59 -3.11 -6.12 11.07
CA VAL A 59 -2.87 -7.52 11.42
C VAL A 59 -2.80 -8.37 10.16
N ASN A 60 -3.73 -8.18 9.22
CA ASN A 60 -3.70 -8.90 7.96
C ASN A 60 -2.43 -8.62 7.14
N ARG A 61 -1.94 -7.37 7.13
CA ARG A 61 -0.66 -7.03 6.47
C ARG A 61 0.51 -7.67 7.17
N PHE A 62 0.55 -7.63 8.50
CA PHE A 62 1.62 -8.20 9.29
C PHE A 62 1.71 -9.71 9.05
N LEU A 63 0.60 -10.45 9.13
CA LEU A 63 0.60 -11.89 8.95
C LEU A 63 0.96 -12.34 7.53
N ASN A 64 0.53 -11.60 6.50
CA ASN A 64 0.78 -12.00 5.10
C ASN A 64 2.09 -11.45 4.51
N LYS A 65 2.60 -10.33 5.01
CA LYS A 65 3.75 -9.63 4.44
C LYS A 65 4.88 -9.37 5.43
N ASN A 66 4.74 -9.82 6.68
CA ASN A 66 5.67 -9.55 7.79
C ASN A 66 5.99 -8.05 7.94
N CYS A 67 5.02 -7.19 7.64
CA CYS A 67 5.23 -5.75 7.53
C CYS A 67 3.94 -4.97 7.79
N ILE A 68 4.04 -3.84 8.49
CA ILE A 68 2.94 -2.89 8.72
C ILE A 68 2.92 -1.75 7.72
N CYS A 69 4.02 -1.56 6.96
CA CYS A 69 4.18 -0.47 6.03
C CYS A 69 3.14 -0.52 4.91
N LYS A 70 2.74 0.65 4.42
CA LYS A 70 2.00 0.74 3.16
C LYS A 70 2.93 0.25 2.05
N GLY A 71 2.43 -0.63 1.19
CA GLY A 71 3.17 -1.01 0.00
C GLY A 71 3.52 0.24 -0.80
N LYS A 72 4.72 0.28 -1.39
CA LYS A 72 5.06 1.37 -2.32
C LYS A 72 3.96 1.42 -3.39
N PRO A 73 3.43 2.61 -3.73
CA PRO A 73 2.50 2.72 -4.83
C PRO A 73 3.18 2.13 -6.07
N THR A 74 2.59 1.09 -6.63
CA THR A 74 3.01 0.50 -7.91
C THR A 74 2.53 1.45 -9.02
N GLY A 75 3.10 2.66 -9.04
CA GLY A 75 2.89 3.59 -10.13
C GLY A 75 3.46 3.00 -11.42
N ARG A 76 2.91 3.42 -12.57
CA ARG A 76 3.56 3.13 -13.85
C ARG A 76 4.95 3.75 -13.85
N PRO A 77 6.00 3.02 -14.27
CA PRO A 77 7.34 3.57 -14.35
C PRO A 77 7.36 4.84 -15.20
N THR A 78 8.08 5.86 -14.74
CA THR A 78 8.30 7.12 -15.48
C THR A 78 9.61 7.08 -16.26
N VAL A 79 10.51 6.15 -15.92
CA VAL A 79 11.88 6.09 -16.43
C VAL A 79 11.91 5.55 -17.86
N LEU A 80 12.43 6.37 -18.77
CA LEU A 80 12.70 6.01 -20.16
C LEU A 80 14.08 5.35 -20.22
N THR A 81 14.14 4.02 -20.29
CA THR A 81 15.39 3.32 -20.60
C THR A 81 15.58 3.26 -22.12
N ALA A 82 16.83 3.18 -22.58
CA ALA A 82 17.16 3.07 -24.01
C ALA A 82 16.32 2.02 -24.78
N PRO A 83 16.12 0.78 -24.29
CA PRO A 83 15.28 -0.19 -25.00
C PRO A 83 13.80 0.23 -25.09
N VAL A 84 13.30 0.98 -24.12
CA VAL A 84 11.90 1.45 -24.12
C VAL A 84 11.70 2.62 -25.08
N VAL A 85 12.69 3.50 -25.21
CA VAL A 85 12.69 4.56 -26.23
C VAL A 85 12.66 3.96 -27.63
N GLU A 86 13.46 2.91 -27.86
CA GLU A 86 13.50 2.23 -29.16
C GLU A 86 12.20 1.47 -29.47
N ASP A 87 11.60 0.80 -28.47
CA ASP A 87 10.27 0.20 -28.61
C ASP A 87 9.18 1.25 -28.94
N ILE A 88 9.23 2.43 -28.31
CA ILE A 88 8.33 3.53 -28.66
C ILE A 88 8.55 4.00 -30.10
N ARG A 89 9.80 4.18 -30.52
CA ARG A 89 10.16 4.62 -31.88
C ARG A 89 9.65 3.64 -32.93
N ASN A 90 9.96 2.35 -32.77
CA ASN A 90 9.47 1.27 -33.65
C ASN A 90 7.94 1.27 -33.77
N ARG A 91 7.21 1.50 -32.68
CA ARG A 91 5.75 1.52 -32.67
C ARG A 91 5.16 2.77 -33.32
N ILE A 92 5.86 3.90 -33.26
CA ILE A 92 5.49 5.13 -33.96
C ILE A 92 5.72 4.93 -35.46
N GLU A 93 6.87 4.37 -35.85
CA GLU A 93 7.20 4.08 -37.25
C GLU A 93 6.18 3.11 -37.89
N GLN A 94 5.81 2.05 -37.18
CA GLN A 94 4.78 1.10 -37.64
C GLN A 94 3.35 1.69 -37.68
N SER A 95 3.08 2.76 -36.92
CA SER A 95 1.73 3.33 -36.78
C SER A 95 1.79 4.79 -36.31
N PRO A 96 2.06 5.76 -37.20
CA PRO A 96 2.34 7.14 -36.81
C PRO A 96 1.14 7.83 -36.12
N ASN A 97 -0.08 7.47 -36.53
CA ASN A 97 -1.33 8.01 -35.99
C ASN A 97 -1.76 7.40 -34.65
N LYS A 98 -0.96 6.51 -34.05
CA LYS A 98 -1.31 5.88 -32.77
C LYS A 98 -1.29 6.93 -31.65
N SER A 99 -2.40 7.01 -30.92
CA SER A 99 -2.54 8.00 -29.85
C SER A 99 -1.59 7.73 -28.69
N VAL A 100 -1.18 8.79 -27.98
CA VAL A 100 -0.31 8.69 -26.79
C VAL A 100 -0.91 7.79 -25.72
N ALA A 101 -2.24 7.78 -25.60
CA ALA A 101 -2.95 6.89 -24.68
C ALA A 101 -2.77 5.40 -25.05
N LYS A 102 -2.84 5.05 -26.34
CA LYS A 102 -2.61 3.67 -26.82
C LYS A 102 -1.15 3.25 -26.66
N LEU A 103 -0.20 4.17 -26.91
CA LEU A 103 1.23 3.92 -26.69
C LEU A 103 1.54 3.73 -25.19
N SER A 104 0.93 4.52 -24.31
CA SER A 104 1.04 4.40 -22.84
C SER A 104 0.50 3.07 -22.33
N ALA A 105 -0.63 2.62 -22.85
CA ALA A 105 -1.17 1.30 -22.51
C ALA A 105 -0.23 0.17 -22.92
N ALA A 106 0.39 0.28 -24.10
CA ALA A 106 1.19 -0.79 -24.68
C ALA A 106 2.64 -0.85 -24.15
N THR A 107 3.19 0.25 -23.63
CA THR A 107 4.55 0.33 -23.09
C THR A 107 4.58 0.28 -21.56
N GLY A 108 3.43 0.43 -20.90
CA GLY A 108 3.34 0.51 -19.45
C GLY A 108 3.87 1.83 -18.86
N LEU A 109 4.28 2.79 -19.70
CA LEU A 109 4.79 4.09 -19.25
C LEU A 109 3.68 5.13 -19.07
N LEU A 110 3.98 6.18 -18.31
CA LEU A 110 3.11 7.35 -18.17
C LEU A 110 3.08 8.18 -19.47
N ARG A 111 1.92 8.80 -19.75
CA ARG A 111 1.71 9.62 -20.95
C ARG A 111 2.73 10.76 -21.11
N PRO A 112 3.14 11.50 -20.06
CA PRO A 112 4.16 12.53 -20.18
C PRO A 112 5.50 11.99 -20.70
N SER A 113 5.93 10.80 -20.27
CA SER A 113 7.17 10.16 -20.73
C SER A 113 7.13 9.86 -22.23
N ILE A 114 5.97 9.48 -22.78
CA ILE A 114 5.79 9.20 -24.21
C ILE A 114 5.64 10.49 -25.04
N LEU A 115 5.09 11.54 -24.44
CA LEU A 115 4.97 12.83 -25.12
C LEU A 115 6.34 13.43 -25.43
N MET A 116 7.33 13.20 -24.56
CA MET A 116 8.69 13.68 -24.77
C MET A 116 9.41 13.01 -25.95
N THR A 117 9.09 11.76 -26.27
CA THR A 117 9.66 11.04 -27.42
C THR A 117 8.93 11.31 -28.73
N LYS A 118 7.65 11.69 -28.70
CA LYS A 118 6.87 12.05 -29.91
C LYS A 118 7.14 13.45 -30.46
N LYS A 119 7.82 14.31 -29.71
CA LYS A 119 8.13 15.70 -30.11
C LYS A 119 9.47 15.84 -30.85
N ILE A 120 10.21 14.75 -31.00
CA ILE A 120 11.44 14.63 -31.79
C ILE A 120 11.04 14.10 -33.16
#